data_AF-A0A6C0JLM4-F1
#
_entry.id   AF-A0A6C0JLM4-F1
#
_cell.length_a   1.000
_cell.length_b   1.000
_cell.length_c   1.000
_cell.angle_alpha   90.00
_cell.angle_beta   90.00
_cell.angle_gamma   90.00
#
_symmetry.space_group_name_H-M   'P 1'
#
loop_
_entity.id
_entity.type
_entity.pdbx_description
1 polymer ?
#
loop_
_entity_poly.entity_id
_entity_poly.type
_entity_poly.pdbx_seq_one_letter_code
_entity_poly.pdbx_strand_id
1 'polypeptide(L)'
;MSTDWVLNSFTIVLGCGNETLGLNAQTLSTGEHKMNFSLRKFDIGMIKSRCEIDSRKSPMMVVIGKKDTGKSFLVRDILYNCQQDFPVGTVISGTEVANEFFQHMVPSKFIHDKYTPQIVMNVIKRQMTMKQKRNTAKNGSGGQSNIDPRAFLILDDCLYDSSWIKEESTRYVFMNGRHIDMMTIITMQYPLGITPNLRTNVDFVFILRENILGNRRRIYENYAGMFPTFEMFCTFMDQCTENFECLVICNNVNSNKLEDQVFWYKAAEHPPFRMCDSSLWANNQPFTSAILAADDWTAGAVQKKNGGSVWVKKEHGGGGDGK
;
A
#
# COMPACT_ATOMS: atom_id res chain seq x y z
N MET A 1 -30.59 -5.30 -43.44
CA MET A 1 -29.68 -4.76 -42.40
C MET A 1 -30.32 -5.02 -41.05
N SER A 2 -29.97 -6.16 -40.44
CA SER A 2 -30.32 -6.50 -39.06
C SER A 2 -28.99 -6.68 -38.34
N THR A 3 -28.71 -5.83 -37.36
CA THR A 3 -27.54 -5.97 -36.49
C THR A 3 -27.98 -6.72 -35.24
N ASP A 4 -27.61 -8.00 -35.18
CA ASP A 4 -27.79 -8.83 -34.00
C ASP A 4 -26.74 -8.48 -32.93
N TRP A 5 -27.22 -8.14 -31.74
CA TRP A 5 -26.40 -7.95 -30.54
C TRP A 5 -26.16 -9.33 -29.91
N VAL A 6 -24.95 -9.87 -30.06
CA VAL A 6 -24.55 -11.10 -29.36
C VAL A 6 -23.99 -10.73 -27.98
N LEU A 7 -24.78 -11.01 -26.94
CA LEU A 7 -24.33 -11.02 -25.54
C LEU A 7 -23.44 -12.25 -25.32
N ASN A 8 -22.12 -12.03 -25.23
CA ASN A 8 -21.17 -13.09 -24.89
C ASN A 8 -21.31 -13.47 -23.40
N SER A 9 -21.74 -14.71 -23.17
CA SER A 9 -21.81 -15.30 -21.83
C SER A 9 -20.45 -15.91 -21.44
N PHE A 10 -19.93 -15.55 -20.27
CA PHE A 10 -18.74 -16.17 -19.69
C PHE A 10 -19.14 -17.42 -18.88
N THR A 11 -18.49 -18.55 -19.14
CA THR A 11 -18.64 -19.76 -18.33
C THR A 11 -17.54 -19.78 -17.27
N ILE A 12 -17.95 -19.78 -16.00
CA ILE A 12 -17.08 -19.90 -14.83
C ILE A 12 -16.99 -21.39 -14.46
N VAL A 13 -15.78 -21.93 -14.34
CA VAL A 13 -15.53 -23.24 -13.72
C VAL A 13 -14.68 -23.02 -12.49
N LEU A 14 -15.30 -23.07 -11.30
CA LEU A 14 -14.62 -23.04 -10.02
C LEU A 14 -14.34 -24.48 -9.57
N GLY A 15 -13.07 -24.89 -9.61
CA GLY A 15 -12.62 -26.12 -8.96
C GLY A 15 -12.37 -25.87 -7.48
N CYS A 16 -13.06 -26.61 -6.61
CA CYS A 16 -12.82 -26.60 -5.18
C CYS A 16 -11.71 -27.60 -4.84
N GLY A 17 -10.51 -27.11 -4.48
CA GLY A 17 -9.41 -27.92 -3.95
C GLY A 17 -8.02 -27.50 -4.45
N ASN A 18 -7.15 -27.11 -3.50
CA ASN A 18 -5.73 -26.74 -3.60
C ASN A 18 -5.36 -25.36 -4.22
N GLU A 19 -4.89 -24.47 -3.33
CA GLU A 19 -3.99 -23.29 -3.40
C GLU A 19 -3.61 -22.57 -4.72
N THR A 20 -4.36 -22.76 -5.80
CA THR A 20 -4.02 -22.22 -7.13
C THR A 20 -5.26 -21.63 -7.80
N LEU A 21 -5.17 -20.36 -8.21
CA LEU A 21 -6.19 -19.68 -9.02
C LEU A 21 -5.83 -19.83 -10.50
N GLY A 22 -6.65 -20.55 -11.26
CA GLY A 22 -6.50 -20.74 -12.70
C GLY A 22 -7.24 -19.65 -13.49
N LEU A 23 -6.52 -18.97 -14.38
CA LEU A 23 -7.00 -17.88 -15.24
C LEU A 23 -7.09 -18.34 -16.70
N ASN A 24 -8.26 -18.18 -17.32
CA ASN A 24 -8.48 -18.35 -18.77
C ASN A 24 -8.74 -16.98 -19.40
N ALA A 25 -7.78 -16.42 -20.14
CA ALA A 25 -7.99 -15.22 -20.95
C ALA A 25 -8.28 -15.62 -22.41
N GLN A 26 -9.43 -15.19 -22.96
CA GLN A 26 -9.74 -15.36 -24.38
C GLN A 26 -9.48 -14.05 -25.13
N THR A 27 -8.72 -14.09 -26.21
CA THR A 27 -8.56 -12.97 -27.16
C THR A 27 -9.04 -13.46 -28.53
N LEU A 28 -10.01 -12.78 -29.13
CA LEU A 28 -10.56 -13.10 -30.46
C LEU A 28 -9.68 -12.44 -31.54
N SER A 29 -8.69 -13.18 -32.04
CA SER A 29 -8.34 -13.21 -33.47
C SER A 29 -7.34 -14.35 -33.74
N THR A 30 -7.71 -15.20 -34.72
CA THR A 30 -6.87 -16.14 -35.48
C THR A 30 -5.54 -16.59 -34.87
N GLY A 31 -5.53 -17.77 -34.24
CA GLY A 31 -4.33 -18.48 -33.79
C GLY A 31 -4.37 -18.80 -32.30
N GLU A 32 -4.99 -19.93 -31.94
CA GLU A 32 -5.15 -20.38 -30.56
C GLU A 32 -3.82 -20.66 -29.86
N HIS A 33 -3.39 -19.74 -29.00
CA HIS A 33 -2.63 -20.09 -27.80
C HIS A 33 -3.50 -19.76 -26.59
N LYS A 34 -4.21 -20.77 -26.06
CA LYS A 34 -4.78 -20.70 -24.70
C LYS A 34 -3.63 -20.61 -23.70
N MET A 35 -3.34 -19.40 -23.24
CA MET A 35 -2.41 -19.19 -22.13
C MET A 35 -3.18 -19.42 -20.83
N ASN A 36 -3.13 -20.65 -20.31
CA ASN A 36 -3.59 -20.95 -18.96
C ASN A 36 -2.57 -20.39 -17.98
N PHE A 37 -2.93 -19.33 -17.27
CA PHE A 37 -2.06 -18.73 -16.28
C PHE A 37 -2.52 -19.16 -14.89
N SER A 38 -1.60 -19.63 -14.04
CA SER A 38 -1.91 -19.97 -12.66
C SER A 38 -1.11 -19.06 -11.76
N LEU A 39 -1.79 -18.15 -11.06
CA LEU A 39 -1.13 -17.26 -10.10
C LEU A 39 -0.90 -18.00 -8.79
N ARG A 40 0.31 -17.89 -8.28
CA ARG A 40 0.66 -18.36 -6.95
C ARG A 40 0.26 -17.33 -5.90
N LYS A 41 -0.05 -17.82 -4.70
CA LYS A 41 -0.20 -16.98 -3.52
C LYS A 41 1.16 -16.36 -3.18
N PHE A 42 1.17 -15.08 -2.86
CA PHE A 42 2.37 -14.39 -2.36
C PHE A 42 2.76 -14.96 -0.99
N ASP A 43 4.04 -15.29 -0.84
CA ASP A 43 4.61 -15.70 0.44
C ASP A 43 5.09 -14.46 1.22
N ILE A 44 4.39 -14.15 2.32
CA ILE A 44 4.73 -13.04 3.21
C ILE A 44 6.14 -13.19 3.83
N GLY A 45 6.69 -14.41 3.89
CA GLY A 45 8.07 -14.68 4.28
C GLY A 45 9.11 -13.97 3.41
N MET A 46 8.76 -13.63 2.16
CA MET A 46 9.61 -12.82 1.28
C MET A 46 9.85 -11.40 1.81
N ILE A 47 8.90 -10.82 2.54
CA ILE A 47 9.08 -9.53 3.23
C ILE A 47 9.97 -9.73 4.45
N LYS A 48 9.66 -10.74 5.27
CA LYS A 48 10.38 -10.99 6.52
C LYS A 48 11.88 -11.22 6.31
N SER A 49 12.25 -12.05 5.33
CA SER A 49 13.65 -12.30 4.95
C SER A 49 14.40 -11.02 4.52
N ARG A 50 13.69 -10.03 3.97
CA ARG A 50 14.27 -8.73 3.63
C ARG A 50 14.45 -7.81 4.83
N CYS A 51 13.69 -8.01 5.89
CA CYS A 51 13.79 -7.28 7.16
C CYS A 51 14.87 -7.84 8.10
N GLU A 52 15.62 -8.86 7.69
CA GLU A 52 16.74 -9.39 8.47
C GLU A 52 17.82 -8.33 8.77
N ILE A 53 18.47 -8.47 9.92
CA ILE A 53 19.56 -7.59 10.33
C ILE A 53 20.71 -7.68 9.32
N ASP A 54 21.26 -6.53 8.93
CA ASP A 54 22.36 -6.41 7.97
C ASP A 54 22.02 -6.95 6.54
N SER A 55 20.74 -7.19 6.23
CA SER A 55 20.31 -7.69 4.90
C SER A 55 20.66 -6.72 3.76
N ARG A 56 20.69 -5.41 4.06
CA ARG A 56 20.77 -4.29 3.10
C ARG A 56 19.66 -4.33 2.04
N LYS A 57 18.58 -5.05 2.34
CA LYS A 57 17.46 -5.34 1.43
C LYS A 57 16.12 -4.94 2.03
N SER A 58 16.12 -4.16 3.12
CA SER A 58 14.88 -3.74 3.80
C SER A 58 13.88 -3.19 2.78
N PRO A 59 12.64 -3.69 2.78
CA PRO A 59 11.78 -3.51 1.64
C PRO A 59 11.12 -2.13 1.63
N MET A 60 11.01 -1.56 0.43
CA MET A 60 10.14 -0.44 0.11
C MET A 60 8.86 -0.96 -0.53
N MET A 61 7.74 -0.72 0.12
CA MET A 61 6.45 -1.26 -0.25
C MET A 61 5.47 -0.15 -0.56
N VAL A 62 4.75 -0.32 -1.65
CA VAL A 62 3.69 0.58 -2.08
C VAL A 62 2.37 -0.17 -2.04
N VAL A 63 1.38 0.38 -1.33
CA VAL A 63 0.02 -0.17 -1.26
C VAL A 63 -0.93 0.81 -1.95
N ILE A 64 -1.50 0.40 -3.08
CA ILE A 64 -2.39 1.20 -3.91
C ILE A 64 -3.82 0.70 -3.73
N GLY A 65 -4.73 1.60 -3.35
CA GLY A 65 -6.14 1.25 -3.21
C GLY A 65 -7.00 2.43 -2.81
N LYS A 66 -8.25 2.45 -3.26
CA LYS A 66 -9.21 3.50 -2.90
C LYS A 66 -9.50 3.49 -1.39
N LYS A 67 -10.26 4.48 -0.93
CA LYS A 67 -10.83 4.42 0.42
C LYS A 67 -11.64 3.12 0.58
N ASP A 68 -11.58 2.54 1.78
CA ASP A 68 -12.37 1.37 2.18
C ASP A 68 -12.10 0.08 1.38
N THR A 69 -10.94 -0.03 0.72
CA THR A 69 -10.54 -1.27 0.01
C THR A 69 -9.69 -2.22 0.85
N GLY A 70 -9.32 -1.84 2.08
CA GLY A 70 -8.52 -2.68 2.98
C GLY A 70 -7.02 -2.36 3.05
N LYS A 71 -6.58 -1.17 2.61
CA LYS A 71 -5.17 -0.73 2.73
C LYS A 71 -4.60 -0.92 4.14
N SER A 72 -5.24 -0.30 5.14
CA SER A 72 -4.78 -0.35 6.53
C SER A 72 -4.79 -1.77 7.07
N PHE A 73 -5.79 -2.58 6.70
CA PHE A 73 -5.88 -4.00 7.07
C PHE A 73 -4.70 -4.83 6.52
N LEU A 74 -4.33 -4.61 5.25
CA LEU A 74 -3.14 -5.21 4.65
C LEU A 74 -1.85 -4.75 5.35
N VAL A 75 -1.73 -3.47 5.68
CA VAL A 75 -0.58 -2.95 6.44
C VAL A 75 -0.48 -3.60 7.81
N ARG A 76 -1.60 -3.77 8.53
CA ARG A 76 -1.64 -4.47 9.82
C ARG A 76 -1.20 -5.92 9.70
N ASP A 77 -1.61 -6.63 8.66
CA ASP A 77 -1.17 -8.01 8.38
C ASP A 77 0.34 -8.09 8.13
N ILE A 78 0.91 -7.18 7.34
CA ILE A 78 2.36 -7.09 7.12
C ILE A 78 3.10 -6.82 8.44
N LEU A 79 2.60 -5.88 9.25
CA LEU A 79 3.20 -5.54 10.55
C LEU A 79 3.14 -6.73 11.52
N TYR A 80 2.03 -7.45 11.59
CA TYR A 80 1.90 -8.65 12.43
C TYR A 80 2.96 -9.71 12.08
N ASN A 81 3.16 -9.96 10.78
CA ASN A 81 4.15 -10.93 10.31
C ASN A 81 5.60 -10.51 10.61
N CYS A 82 5.85 -9.21 10.80
CA CYS A 82 7.17 -8.64 11.11
C CYS A 82 7.27 -8.10 12.55
N GLN A 83 6.33 -8.43 13.44
CA GLN A 83 6.19 -7.75 14.74
C GLN A 83 7.39 -7.92 15.68
N GLN A 84 8.17 -9.00 15.49
CA GLN A 84 9.37 -9.30 16.29
C GLN A 84 10.64 -8.64 15.75
N ASP A 85 10.55 -7.96 14.60
CA ASP A 85 11.73 -7.49 13.88
C ASP A 85 12.10 -6.04 14.17
N PHE A 86 11.17 -5.24 14.69
CA PHE A 86 11.37 -3.80 14.75
C PHE A 86 11.37 -3.28 16.18
N PRO A 87 12.53 -2.84 16.73
CA PRO A 87 12.59 -2.20 18.03
C PRO A 87 11.90 -0.82 18.06
N VAL A 88 11.74 -0.17 16.90
CA VAL A 88 11.05 1.11 16.75
C VAL A 88 10.42 1.24 15.37
N GLY A 89 9.44 2.13 15.24
CA GLY A 89 8.99 2.61 13.96
C GLY A 89 8.25 3.93 14.09
N THR A 90 8.01 4.58 12.95
CA THR A 90 7.33 5.86 12.85
C THR A 90 6.18 5.76 11.85
N VAL A 91 5.03 6.30 12.22
CA VAL A 91 3.84 6.35 11.37
C VAL A 91 3.47 7.80 11.14
N ILE A 92 3.28 8.17 9.89
CA ILE A 92 2.67 9.44 9.50
C ILE A 92 1.34 9.07 8.83
N SER A 93 0.22 9.28 9.49
CA SER A 93 -1.11 8.98 8.96
C SER A 93 -2.03 10.18 9.08
N GLY A 94 -2.46 10.71 7.93
CA GLY A 94 -3.46 11.79 7.91
C GLY A 94 -4.85 11.34 8.36
N THR A 95 -5.08 10.04 8.47
CA THR A 95 -6.39 9.48 8.82
C THR A 95 -6.51 9.09 10.29
N GLU A 96 -5.40 9.04 11.04
CA GLU A 96 -5.40 8.58 12.44
C GLU A 96 -6.32 9.41 13.34
N VAL A 97 -6.41 10.73 13.09
CA VAL A 97 -7.29 11.64 13.85
C VAL A 97 -8.76 11.24 13.75
N ALA A 98 -9.17 10.71 12.60
CA ALA A 98 -10.55 10.32 12.31
C ALA A 98 -10.79 8.81 12.49
N ASN A 99 -9.74 8.00 12.44
CA ASN A 99 -9.79 6.55 12.50
C ASN A 99 -8.60 6.04 13.31
N GLU A 100 -8.85 5.78 14.60
CA GLU A 100 -7.88 5.23 15.53
C GLU A 100 -7.44 3.83 15.07
N PHE A 101 -6.35 3.75 14.31
CA PHE A 101 -5.91 2.51 13.68
C PHE A 101 -4.54 2.11 14.19
N PHE A 102 -3.53 2.96 13.97
CA PHE A 102 -2.16 2.64 14.33
C PHE A 102 -1.90 2.75 15.83
N GLN A 103 -2.61 3.61 16.56
CA GLN A 103 -2.38 3.77 18.01
C GLN A 103 -2.67 2.51 18.85
N HIS A 104 -3.44 1.57 18.30
CA HIS A 104 -3.67 0.28 18.93
C HIS A 104 -2.47 -0.68 18.84
N MET A 105 -1.55 -0.44 17.89
CA MET A 105 -0.41 -1.34 17.61
C MET A 105 0.96 -0.64 17.58
N VAL A 106 1.03 0.68 17.56
CA VAL A 106 2.27 1.49 17.60
C VAL A 106 2.16 2.51 18.75
N PRO A 107 3.21 2.75 19.55
CA PRO A 107 3.17 3.78 20.58
C PRO A 107 2.83 5.15 19.99
N SER A 108 1.84 5.83 20.58
CA SER A 108 1.24 7.07 20.07
C SER A 108 2.27 8.19 19.87
N LYS A 109 3.34 8.21 20.66
CA LYS A 109 4.46 9.17 20.52
C LYS A 109 5.25 9.05 19.20
N PHE A 110 5.05 7.97 18.45
CA PHE A 110 5.66 7.75 17.13
C PHE A 110 4.66 7.88 15.98
N ILE A 111 3.44 8.30 16.28
CA ILE A 111 2.40 8.54 15.29
C ILE A 111 2.27 10.04 15.09
N HIS A 112 2.19 10.45 13.84
CA HIS A 112 2.05 11.85 13.42
C HIS A 112 0.87 11.96 12.46
N ASP A 113 0.01 12.96 12.67
CA ASP A 113 -1.15 13.25 11.81
C ASP A 113 -0.80 14.00 10.52
N LYS A 114 0.38 14.64 10.48
CA LYS A 114 0.81 15.45 9.35
C LYS A 114 2.25 15.16 8.95
N TYR A 115 2.45 15.02 7.65
CA TYR A 115 3.80 14.94 7.09
C TYR A 115 4.54 16.26 7.32
N THR A 116 5.75 16.16 7.87
CA THR A 116 6.74 17.24 7.86
C THR A 116 8.12 16.67 7.49
N PRO A 117 8.93 17.38 6.68
CA PRO A 117 10.27 16.93 6.33
C PRO A 117 11.15 16.61 7.55
N GLN A 118 10.93 17.32 8.66
CA GLN A 118 11.63 17.17 9.93
C GLN A 118 11.38 15.80 10.59
N ILE A 119 10.15 15.28 10.54
CA ILE A 119 9.84 13.94 11.07
C ILE A 119 10.69 12.89 10.33
N VAL A 120 10.66 12.90 9.00
CA VAL A 120 11.44 11.96 8.19
C VAL A 120 12.95 12.14 8.40
N MET A 121 13.42 13.38 8.50
CA MET A 121 14.82 13.67 8.78
C MET A 121 15.26 13.11 10.14
N ASN A 122 14.43 13.20 11.18
CA ASN A 122 14.72 12.63 12.49
C ASN A 122 14.80 11.10 12.44
N VAL A 123 13.91 10.45 11.68
CA VAL A 123 13.97 9.00 11.43
C VAL A 123 15.29 8.64 10.77
N ILE A 124 15.67 9.31 9.67
CA ILE A 124 16.95 9.08 8.97
C ILE A 124 18.13 9.27 9.93
N LYS A 125 18.15 10.36 10.69
CA LYS A 125 19.24 10.69 11.61
C LYS A 125 19.40 9.63 12.70
N ARG A 126 18.29 9.14 13.25
CA ARG A 126 18.28 8.01 14.19
C ARG A 126 18.86 6.76 13.54
N GLN A 127 18.37 6.37 12.36
CA GLN A 127 18.82 5.16 11.68
C GLN A 127 20.31 5.19 11.37
N MET A 128 20.81 6.31 10.83
CA MET A 128 22.23 6.50 10.55
C MET A 128 23.07 6.39 11.83
N THR A 129 22.64 7.02 12.93
CA THR A 129 23.32 6.95 14.23
C THR A 129 23.36 5.53 14.77
N MET A 130 22.24 4.80 14.71
CA MET A 130 22.16 3.43 15.22
C MET A 130 23.00 2.46 14.40
N LYS A 131 22.99 2.62 13.07
CA LYS A 131 23.83 1.83 12.17
C LYS A 131 25.32 2.08 12.40
N GLN A 132 25.73 3.34 12.61
CA GLN A 132 27.10 3.68 12.98
C GLN A 132 27.50 3.06 14.32
N LYS A 133 26.68 3.21 15.36
CA LYS A 133 26.93 2.59 16.68
C LYS A 133 27.07 1.07 16.58
N ARG A 134 26.19 0.42 15.82
CA ARG A 134 26.26 -1.03 15.56
C ARG A 134 27.58 -1.41 14.89
N ASN A 135 27.96 -0.73 13.82
CA ASN A 135 29.19 -1.02 13.08
C ASN A 135 30.44 -0.85 13.97
N THR A 136 30.49 0.22 14.77
CA THR A 136 31.58 0.44 15.74
C THR A 136 31.64 -0.69 16.77
N ALA A 137 30.51 -1.06 17.37
CA ALA A 137 30.44 -2.17 18.33
C ALA A 137 30.83 -3.51 17.69
N LYS A 138 30.40 -3.75 16.45
CA LYS A 138 30.70 -4.96 15.66
C LYS A 138 32.20 -5.09 15.41
N ASN A 139 32.85 -4.00 15.02
CA ASN A 139 34.29 -3.96 14.78
C ASN A 139 35.10 -4.12 16.09
N GLY A 140 34.59 -3.61 17.21
CA GLY A 140 35.24 -3.72 18.52
C GLY A 140 35.05 -5.08 19.23
N SER A 141 34.05 -5.88 18.82
CA SER A 141 33.63 -7.11 19.53
C SER A 141 33.79 -8.37 18.69
N GLY A 142 34.75 -8.42 17.76
CA GLY A 142 35.02 -9.61 16.95
C GLY A 142 33.93 -9.96 15.92
N GLY A 143 33.18 -8.97 15.43
CA GLY A 143 32.20 -9.14 14.36
C GLY A 143 30.74 -9.28 14.80
N GLN A 144 30.45 -9.15 16.10
CA GLN A 144 29.09 -9.26 16.66
C GLN A 144 28.64 -7.98 17.36
N SER A 145 27.32 -7.70 17.35
CA SER A 145 26.74 -6.56 18.04
C SER A 145 25.31 -6.84 18.48
N ASN A 146 24.98 -6.47 19.71
CA ASN A 146 23.63 -6.58 20.29
C ASN A 146 22.72 -5.39 19.93
N ILE A 147 23.21 -4.43 19.15
CA ILE A 147 22.45 -3.25 18.76
C ILE A 147 21.59 -3.58 17.54
N ASP A 148 20.26 -3.57 17.69
CA ASP A 148 19.34 -3.74 16.57
C ASP A 148 19.08 -2.39 15.86
N PRO A 149 19.49 -2.21 14.59
CA PRO A 149 19.30 -0.96 13.88
C PRO A 149 17.93 -0.90 13.18
N ARG A 150 17.18 -2.00 13.12
CA ARG A 150 15.97 -2.11 12.28
C ARG A 150 14.92 -1.09 12.70
N ALA A 151 14.21 -0.55 11.72
CA ALA A 151 13.04 0.28 11.96
C ALA A 151 12.04 0.18 10.81
N PHE A 152 10.82 0.64 11.05
CA PHE A 152 9.85 0.86 9.98
C PHE A 152 9.42 2.33 9.87
N LEU A 153 9.09 2.75 8.66
CA LEU A 153 8.45 4.03 8.37
C LEU A 153 7.17 3.78 7.57
N ILE A 154 6.04 4.28 8.04
CA ILE A 154 4.76 4.19 7.34
C ILE A 154 4.32 5.60 6.96
N LEU A 155 4.08 5.82 5.67
CA LEU A 155 3.45 7.01 5.11
C LEU A 155 2.05 6.62 4.65
N ASP A 156 1.07 6.82 5.52
CA ASP A 156 -0.30 6.37 5.30
C ASP A 156 -1.21 7.51 4.82
N ASP A 157 -1.63 7.43 3.56
CA ASP A 157 -2.52 8.38 2.88
C ASP A 157 -2.14 9.87 3.08
N CYS A 158 -0.88 10.17 3.43
CA CYS A 158 -0.40 11.52 3.74
C CYS A 158 0.08 12.30 2.50
N LEU A 159 -0.17 11.77 1.29
CA LEU A 159 0.39 12.23 0.02
C LEU A 159 -0.53 13.18 -0.77
N TYR A 160 -1.41 13.92 -0.08
CA TYR A 160 -2.44 14.73 -0.73
C TYR A 160 -1.86 15.86 -1.61
N ASP A 161 -0.77 16.50 -1.17
CA ASP A 161 -0.06 17.52 -1.95
C ASP A 161 1.26 16.96 -2.48
N SER A 162 1.61 17.27 -3.73
CA SER A 162 2.82 16.83 -4.44
C SER A 162 4.15 17.36 -3.87
N SER A 163 4.14 18.19 -2.83
CA SER A 163 5.35 18.77 -2.23
C SER A 163 6.25 17.71 -1.57
N TRP A 164 5.68 16.73 -0.86
CA TRP A 164 6.43 15.73 -0.09
C TRP A 164 7.44 14.92 -0.92
N ILE A 165 7.14 14.62 -2.20
CA ILE A 165 7.99 13.80 -3.07
C ILE A 165 9.25 14.54 -3.53
N LYS A 166 9.22 15.87 -3.47
CA LYS A 166 10.34 16.74 -3.83
C LYS A 166 11.31 16.94 -2.66
N GLU A 167 10.85 16.71 -1.43
CA GLU A 167 11.66 16.82 -0.23
C GLU A 167 12.85 15.87 -0.27
N GLU A 168 14.02 16.40 0.08
CA GLU A 168 15.27 15.64 0.07
C GLU A 168 15.19 14.44 1.01
N SER A 169 14.57 14.60 2.18
CA SER A 169 14.39 13.52 3.17
C SER A 169 13.56 12.37 2.60
N THR A 170 12.44 12.65 1.93
CA THR A 170 11.64 11.63 1.23
C THR A 170 12.46 10.91 0.18
N ARG A 171 13.13 11.65 -0.71
CA ARG A 171 13.95 11.06 -1.77
C ARG A 171 15.06 10.17 -1.18
N TYR A 172 15.65 10.59 -0.07
CA TYR A 172 16.64 9.81 0.65
C TYR A 172 16.05 8.49 1.15
N VAL A 173 14.85 8.49 1.74
CA VAL A 173 14.17 7.25 2.16
C VAL A 173 14.02 6.29 0.98
N PHE A 174 13.56 6.77 -0.17
CA PHE A 174 13.41 5.93 -1.38
C PHE A 174 14.73 5.34 -1.86
N MET A 175 15.76 6.17 -2.00
CA MET A 175 17.03 5.74 -2.61
C MET A 175 17.93 4.98 -1.62
N ASN A 176 17.82 5.26 -0.32
CA ASN A 176 18.78 4.78 0.68
C ASN A 176 18.13 4.05 1.87
N GLY A 177 16.81 3.93 1.95
CA GLY A 177 16.11 3.26 3.06
C GLY A 177 16.62 1.84 3.32
N ARG A 178 16.89 1.09 2.24
CA ARG A 178 17.46 -0.27 2.30
C ARG A 178 18.85 -0.29 2.94
N HIS A 179 19.64 0.77 2.74
CA HIS A 179 20.99 0.90 3.29
C HIS A 179 21.00 1.30 4.76
N ILE A 180 19.88 1.73 5.33
CA ILE A 180 19.76 2.13 6.74
C ILE A 180 18.83 1.19 7.54
N ASP A 181 18.64 -0.03 7.03
CA ASP A 181 17.87 -1.12 7.64
C ASP A 181 16.42 -0.71 7.99
N MET A 182 15.80 0.05 7.10
CA MET A 182 14.47 0.63 7.30
C MET A 182 13.45 0.07 6.31
N MET A 183 12.49 -0.69 6.82
CA MET A 183 11.30 -1.08 6.05
C MET A 183 10.42 0.16 5.84
N THR A 184 9.99 0.41 4.61
CA THR A 184 9.11 1.55 4.33
C THR A 184 7.82 1.08 3.67
N ILE A 185 6.68 1.56 4.16
CA ILE A 185 5.36 1.30 3.59
C ILE A 185 4.73 2.63 3.23
N ILE A 186 4.26 2.75 1.98
CA ILE A 186 3.57 3.93 1.49
C ILE A 186 2.20 3.50 1.01
N THR A 187 1.14 4.00 1.65
CA THR A 187 -0.22 3.78 1.17
C THR A 187 -0.65 4.98 0.33
N MET A 188 -1.30 4.70 -0.79
CA MET A 188 -1.79 5.74 -1.69
C MET A 188 -3.17 5.41 -2.23
N GLN A 189 -4.05 6.41 -2.26
CA GLN A 189 -5.33 6.31 -2.95
C GLN A 189 -5.19 6.45 -4.46
N TYR A 190 -4.23 7.25 -4.91
CA TYR A 190 -3.98 7.52 -6.33
C TYR A 190 -2.58 7.06 -6.73
N PRO A 191 -2.44 6.39 -7.90
CA PRO A 191 -1.18 5.76 -8.31
C PRO A 191 -0.05 6.75 -8.66
N LEU A 192 -0.36 8.04 -8.84
CA LEU A 192 0.57 9.04 -9.37
C LEU A 192 1.41 9.77 -8.30
N GLY A 193 1.39 9.33 -7.04
CA GLY A 193 2.11 9.99 -5.95
C GLY A 193 3.64 9.89 -6.03
N ILE A 194 4.20 8.96 -6.80
CA ILE A 194 5.64 8.64 -6.84
C ILE A 194 6.22 8.89 -8.23
N THR A 195 7.28 9.69 -8.30
CA THR A 195 7.98 10.00 -9.56
C THR A 195 8.65 8.74 -10.17
N PRO A 196 8.84 8.68 -11.51
CA PRO A 196 9.43 7.52 -12.17
C PRO A 196 10.76 7.05 -11.55
N ASN A 197 11.67 7.97 -11.24
CA ASN A 197 12.98 7.65 -10.67
C ASN A 197 12.92 7.03 -9.28
N LEU A 198 11.86 7.29 -8.52
CA LEU A 198 11.70 6.73 -7.18
C LEU A 198 11.00 5.37 -7.22
N ARG A 199 10.15 5.13 -8.23
CA ARG A 199 9.46 3.84 -8.43
C ARG A 199 10.41 2.67 -8.67
N THR A 200 11.57 2.91 -9.26
CA THR A 200 12.62 1.88 -9.44
C THR A 200 13.18 1.36 -8.11
N ASN A 201 12.96 2.07 -7.00
CA ASN A 201 13.36 1.63 -5.65
C ASN A 201 12.23 0.90 -4.91
N VAL A 202 11.06 0.71 -5.51
CA VAL A 202 9.94 -0.01 -4.90
C VAL A 202 10.15 -1.51 -5.09
N ASP A 203 10.18 -2.25 -3.98
CA ASP A 203 10.42 -3.70 -3.98
C ASP A 203 9.14 -4.51 -4.21
N PHE A 204 8.06 -4.09 -3.55
CA PHE A 204 6.75 -4.74 -3.63
C PHE A 204 5.67 -3.70 -3.88
N VAL A 205 4.76 -3.99 -4.81
CA VAL A 205 3.56 -3.19 -5.07
C VAL A 205 2.34 -4.06 -4.79
N PHE A 206 1.56 -3.68 -3.80
CA PHE A 206 0.27 -4.28 -3.49
C PHE A 206 -0.82 -3.43 -4.13
N ILE A 207 -1.63 -4.03 -4.99
CA ILE A 207 -2.69 -3.34 -5.73
C ILE A 207 -4.03 -3.96 -5.31
N LEU A 208 -4.79 -3.19 -4.55
CA LEU A 208 -6.15 -3.54 -4.14
C LEU A 208 -7.14 -3.16 -5.24
N ARG A 209 -8.40 -3.58 -5.07
CA ARG A 209 -9.48 -3.34 -6.04
C ARG A 209 -9.56 -1.88 -6.49
N GLU A 210 -9.56 -1.68 -7.80
CA GLU A 210 -9.82 -0.40 -8.47
C GLU A 210 -10.84 -0.64 -9.59
N ASN A 211 -11.91 0.16 -9.63
CA ASN A 211 -13.01 0.00 -10.60
C ASN A 211 -13.00 1.06 -11.71
N ILE A 212 -12.28 2.17 -11.53
CA ILE A 212 -12.17 3.22 -12.53
C ILE A 212 -11.10 2.81 -13.53
N LEU A 213 -11.51 2.55 -14.78
CA LEU A 213 -10.61 2.17 -15.88
C LEU A 213 -9.45 3.15 -16.09
N GLY A 214 -9.71 4.46 -15.94
CA GLY A 214 -8.65 5.47 -16.02
C GLY A 214 -7.61 5.35 -14.92
N ASN A 215 -7.97 4.90 -13.72
CA ASN A 215 -7.01 4.63 -12.65
C ASN A 215 -6.28 3.31 -12.87
N ARG A 216 -6.99 2.26 -13.34
CA ARG A 216 -6.34 1.01 -13.77
C ARG A 216 -5.27 1.27 -14.82
N ARG A 217 -5.56 2.11 -15.82
CA ARG A 217 -4.59 2.48 -16.87
C ARG A 217 -3.35 3.14 -16.29
N ARG A 218 -3.53 4.08 -15.35
CA ARG A 218 -2.42 4.70 -14.64
C ARG A 218 -1.62 3.68 -13.81
N ILE A 219 -2.28 2.75 -13.12
CA ILE A 219 -1.58 1.69 -12.37
C ILE A 219 -0.76 0.82 -13.32
N TYR A 220 -1.36 0.38 -14.42
CA TYR A 220 -0.72 -0.43 -15.45
C TYR A 220 0.54 0.24 -16.00
N GLU A 221 0.41 1.47 -16.48
CA GLU A 221 1.51 2.23 -17.07
C GLU A 221 2.64 2.55 -16.08
N ASN A 222 2.35 2.61 -14.78
CA ASN A 222 3.31 3.08 -13.78
C ASN A 222 3.91 1.98 -12.88
N TYR A 223 3.20 0.87 -12.67
CA TYR A 223 3.60 -0.20 -11.74
C TYR A 223 3.45 -1.61 -12.32
N ALA A 224 2.59 -1.81 -13.32
CA ALA A 224 2.26 -3.15 -13.84
C ALA A 224 2.74 -3.38 -15.28
N GLY A 225 3.84 -2.73 -15.68
CA GLY A 225 4.38 -2.81 -17.05
C GLY A 225 4.91 -4.19 -17.47
N MET A 226 5.00 -5.16 -16.55
CA MET A 226 5.29 -6.56 -16.88
C MET A 226 4.11 -7.29 -17.53
N PHE A 227 2.90 -6.76 -17.41
CA PHE A 227 1.75 -7.29 -18.13
C PHE A 227 1.85 -6.92 -19.63
N PRO A 228 1.71 -7.88 -20.56
CA PRO A 228 1.82 -7.61 -21.99
C PRO A 228 0.78 -6.62 -22.53
N THR A 229 -0.43 -6.63 -21.96
CA THR A 229 -1.54 -5.78 -22.40
C THR A 229 -2.33 -5.23 -21.21
N PHE A 230 -2.96 -4.07 -21.42
CA PHE A 230 -3.82 -3.45 -20.42
C PHE A 230 -5.06 -4.31 -20.11
N GLU A 231 -5.57 -5.00 -21.13
CA GLU A 231 -6.72 -5.90 -21.04
C GLU A 231 -6.39 -7.09 -20.12
N MET A 232 -5.20 -7.68 -20.29
CA MET A 232 -4.74 -8.77 -19.41
C MET A 232 -4.59 -8.29 -17.97
N PHE A 233 -4.02 -7.10 -17.76
CA PHE A 233 -3.95 -6.51 -16.42
C PHE A 233 -5.35 -6.31 -15.81
N CYS A 234 -6.33 -5.83 -16.57
CA CYS A 234 -7.70 -5.66 -16.09
C CYS A 234 -8.34 -6.99 -15.71
N THR A 235 -8.18 -8.04 -16.52
CA THR A 235 -8.66 -9.38 -16.19
C THR A 235 -8.06 -9.90 -14.88
N PHE A 236 -6.77 -9.69 -14.66
CA PHE A 236 -6.10 -10.10 -13.42
C PHE A 236 -6.61 -9.30 -12.23
N MET A 237 -6.78 -8.00 -12.39
CA MET A 237 -7.37 -7.15 -11.36
C MET A 237 -8.77 -7.61 -10.98
N ASP A 238 -9.62 -7.96 -11.94
CA ASP A 238 -10.97 -8.42 -11.66
C ASP A 238 -10.97 -9.73 -10.86
N GLN A 239 -10.13 -10.70 -11.23
CA GLN A 239 -10.13 -12.01 -10.56
C GLN A 239 -9.36 -12.03 -9.23
N CYS A 240 -8.30 -11.24 -9.10
CA CYS A 240 -7.40 -11.29 -7.94
C CYS A 240 -7.68 -10.22 -6.89
N THR A 241 -8.69 -9.36 -7.11
CA THR A 241 -9.09 -8.33 -6.14
C THR A 241 -10.54 -8.48 -5.68
N GLU A 242 -11.15 -9.62 -6.00
CA GLU A 242 -12.38 -10.07 -5.36
C GLU A 242 -12.10 -10.55 -3.92
N ASN A 243 -13.12 -10.59 -3.06
CA ASN A 243 -13.01 -11.16 -1.70
C ASN A 243 -11.89 -10.59 -0.80
N PHE A 244 -11.60 -9.29 -0.92
CA PHE A 244 -10.53 -8.58 -0.18
C PHE A 244 -9.11 -9.09 -0.49
N GLU A 245 -8.92 -9.70 -1.65
CA GLU A 245 -7.61 -10.05 -2.18
C GLU A 245 -6.95 -8.84 -2.85
N CYS A 246 -5.64 -8.93 -3.06
CA CYS A 246 -4.87 -7.94 -3.79
C CYS A 246 -3.86 -8.62 -4.72
N LEU A 247 -3.53 -7.92 -5.80
CA LEU A 247 -2.41 -8.28 -6.67
C LEU A 247 -1.10 -7.82 -6.01
N VAL A 248 -0.06 -8.65 -6.06
CA VAL A 248 1.27 -8.33 -5.56
C VAL A 248 2.28 -8.42 -6.69
N ILE A 249 3.02 -7.34 -6.92
CA ILE A 249 4.11 -7.27 -7.89
C ILE A 249 5.44 -7.21 -7.14
N CYS A 250 6.37 -8.10 -7.51
CA CYS A 250 7.71 -8.19 -6.95
C CYS A 250 8.75 -7.72 -7.99
N ASN A 251 9.31 -6.52 -7.80
CA ASN A 251 10.19 -5.89 -8.81
C ASN A 251 11.64 -6.39 -8.82
N ASN A 252 12.06 -7.19 -7.83
CA ASN A 252 13.45 -7.63 -7.69
C ASN A 252 13.66 -9.11 -7.96
N VAL A 253 12.72 -9.74 -8.66
CA VAL A 253 12.87 -11.14 -9.06
C VAL A 253 13.72 -11.17 -10.32
N ASN A 254 14.73 -12.03 -10.35
CA ASN A 254 15.58 -12.19 -11.53
C ASN A 254 14.90 -13.10 -12.58
N SER A 255 13.73 -12.68 -13.06
CA SER A 255 12.93 -13.39 -14.05
C SER A 255 12.08 -12.41 -14.84
N ASN A 256 11.94 -12.65 -16.14
CA ASN A 256 11.02 -11.91 -17.00
C ASN A 256 9.64 -12.58 -17.11
N LYS A 257 9.46 -13.73 -16.47
CA LYS A 257 8.18 -14.45 -16.46
C LYS A 257 7.20 -13.73 -15.55
N LEU A 258 5.95 -13.61 -15.99
CA LEU A 258 4.93 -12.92 -15.22
C LEU A 258 4.63 -13.67 -13.91
N GLU A 259 4.68 -15.00 -13.92
CA GLU A 259 4.31 -15.90 -12.81
C GLU A 259 5.36 -15.94 -11.68
N ASP A 260 6.53 -15.38 -11.96
CA ASP A 260 7.60 -15.19 -10.99
C ASP A 260 7.57 -13.80 -10.35
N GLN A 261 6.91 -12.84 -10.99
CA GLN A 261 6.85 -11.44 -10.57
C GLN A 261 5.50 -11.06 -9.97
N VAL A 262 4.42 -11.73 -10.37
CA VAL A 262 3.05 -11.38 -10.03
C VAL A 262 2.40 -12.51 -9.25
N PHE A 263 1.76 -12.14 -8.14
CA PHE A 263 1.13 -13.04 -7.19
C PHE A 263 -0.23 -12.48 -6.77
N TRP A 264 -1.10 -13.32 -6.22
CA TRP A 264 -2.26 -12.86 -5.47
C TRP A 264 -1.98 -12.95 -3.96
N TYR A 265 -2.61 -12.10 -3.15
CA TYR A 265 -2.48 -12.15 -1.70
C TYR A 265 -3.78 -11.80 -1.00
N LYS A 266 -4.00 -12.39 0.18
CA LYS A 266 -5.14 -12.09 1.04
C LYS A 266 -4.62 -11.87 2.45
N ALA A 267 -4.79 -10.65 2.95
CA ALA A 267 -4.46 -10.34 4.34
C ALA A 267 -5.31 -11.18 5.29
N ALA A 268 -4.72 -11.67 6.37
CA ALA A 268 -5.41 -12.42 7.41
C ALA A 268 -5.85 -11.50 8.54
N GLU A 269 -6.91 -11.90 9.24
CA GLU A 269 -7.26 -11.28 10.51
C GLU A 269 -6.30 -11.77 11.60
N HIS A 270 -5.88 -10.84 12.47
CA HIS A 270 -4.92 -11.12 13.53
C HIS A 270 -5.46 -10.67 14.88
N PRO A 271 -5.08 -11.34 15.99
CA PRO A 271 -5.37 -10.83 17.33
C PRO A 271 -4.69 -9.46 17.55
N PRO A 272 -5.08 -8.71 18.61
CA PRO A 272 -4.35 -7.51 19.01
C PRO A 272 -2.87 -7.81 19.26
N PHE A 273 -1.99 -6.93 18.77
CA PHE A 273 -0.54 -7.04 18.93
C PHE A 273 0.07 -5.65 19.08
N ARG A 274 1.33 -5.60 19.53
CA ARG A 274 2.09 -4.37 19.68
C ARG A 274 3.40 -4.47 18.91
N MET A 275 3.71 -3.40 18.18
CA MET A 275 4.98 -3.16 17.54
C MET A 275 5.92 -2.43 18.50
N CYS A 276 7.19 -2.37 18.13
CA CYS A 276 8.26 -1.70 18.85
C CYS A 276 8.61 -2.37 20.19
N ASP A 277 9.73 -1.96 20.77
CA ASP A 277 10.14 -2.47 22.08
C ASP A 277 9.11 -2.15 23.17
N SER A 278 8.88 -3.12 24.07
CA SER A 278 7.90 -3.00 25.16
C SER A 278 8.13 -1.78 26.07
N SER A 279 9.40 -1.38 26.28
CA SER A 279 9.75 -0.19 27.07
C SER A 279 9.21 1.10 26.47
N LEU A 280 9.00 1.15 25.15
CA LEU A 280 8.45 2.31 24.48
C LEU A 280 6.97 2.51 24.75
N TRP A 281 6.27 1.48 25.23
CA TRP A 281 4.88 1.55 25.67
C TRP A 281 4.72 2.06 27.10
N ALA A 282 5.80 2.12 27.88
CA ALA A 282 5.77 2.70 29.21
C ALA A 282 5.37 4.18 29.10
N ASN A 283 4.37 4.57 29.91
CA ASN A 283 3.78 5.92 29.92
C ASN A 283 3.21 6.39 28.56
N ASN A 284 2.81 5.46 27.68
CA ASN A 284 2.19 5.84 26.41
C ASN A 284 0.87 6.57 26.68
N GLN A 285 0.81 7.83 26.24
CA GLN A 285 -0.40 8.63 26.30
C GLN A 285 -1.29 8.33 25.09
N PRO A 286 -2.62 8.54 25.19
CA PRO A 286 -3.50 8.51 24.03
C PRO A 286 -3.00 9.43 22.92
N PHE A 287 -3.26 9.07 21.67
CA PHE A 287 -2.88 9.91 20.54
C PHE A 287 -3.55 11.28 20.65
N THR A 288 -2.79 12.36 20.44
CA THR A 288 -3.28 13.74 20.44
C THR A 288 -2.89 14.38 19.12
N SER A 289 -3.88 14.82 18.35
CA SER A 289 -3.66 15.47 17.06
C SER A 289 -3.07 16.87 17.24
N ALA A 290 -2.05 17.20 16.45
CA ALA A 290 -1.50 18.54 16.38
C ALA A 290 -2.51 19.54 15.77
N ILE A 291 -3.43 19.05 14.94
CA ILE A 291 -4.51 19.85 14.35
C ILE A 291 -5.52 20.27 15.43
N LEU A 292 -5.88 19.36 16.35
CA LEU A 292 -6.82 19.65 17.44
C LEU A 292 -6.22 20.53 18.54
N ALA A 293 -4.89 20.63 18.61
CA ALA A 293 -4.18 21.51 19.54
C ALA A 293 -4.07 22.96 19.04
N ALA A 294 -4.43 23.24 17.78
CA ALA A 294 -4.41 24.57 17.19
C ALA A 294 -5.84 25.15 17.10
N ASP A 295 -6.09 26.17 17.93
CA ASP A 295 -7.27 27.04 18.01
C ASP A 295 -8.62 26.38 18.39
N ASP A 296 -9.13 26.75 19.57
CA ASP A 296 -10.47 26.41 20.05
C ASP A 296 -11.54 26.81 19.03
N TRP A 297 -12.21 25.82 18.44
CA TRP A 297 -13.36 26.06 17.59
C TRP A 297 -14.50 26.70 18.39
N THR A 298 -14.85 27.94 18.07
CA THR A 298 -15.99 28.64 18.68
C THR A 298 -17.26 28.38 17.86
N ALA A 299 -18.18 27.60 18.43
CA ALA A 299 -19.45 27.20 17.80
C ALA A 299 -20.37 28.36 17.35
N GLY A 300 -20.10 29.60 17.78
CA GLY A 300 -20.93 30.78 17.51
C GLY A 300 -20.86 31.34 16.09
N ALA A 301 -19.94 30.88 15.24
CA ALA A 301 -19.72 31.47 13.91
C ALA A 301 -20.62 30.90 12.79
N VAL A 302 -21.46 29.90 13.06
CA VAL A 302 -22.33 29.29 12.04
C VAL A 302 -23.74 29.89 12.12
N GLN A 303 -23.91 31.13 11.67
CA GLN A 303 -25.23 31.62 11.27
C GLN A 303 -25.52 31.15 9.83
N LYS A 304 -26.48 30.22 9.69
CA LYS A 304 -27.01 29.77 8.40
C LYS A 304 -27.53 30.97 7.59
N LYS A 305 -26.84 31.34 6.50
CA LYS A 305 -27.46 32.05 5.38
C LYS A 305 -28.19 31.01 4.52
N ASN A 306 -29.52 31.09 4.50
CA ASN A 306 -30.38 30.34 3.58
C ASN A 306 -30.00 30.67 2.13
N GLY A 307 -29.19 29.81 1.50
CA GLY A 307 -28.95 29.80 0.06
C GLY A 307 -29.86 28.77 -0.60
N GLY A 308 -30.61 29.19 -1.62
CA GLY A 308 -31.69 28.41 -2.23
C GLY A 308 -31.27 27.04 -2.76
N SER A 309 -32.08 26.03 -2.48
CA SER A 309 -31.97 24.68 -3.01
C SER A 309 -32.29 24.66 -4.51
N VAL A 310 -31.33 24.26 -5.34
CA VAL A 310 -31.57 23.94 -6.76
C VAL A 310 -32.17 22.53 -6.82
N TRP A 311 -33.41 22.42 -7.28
CA TRP A 311 -34.09 21.15 -7.52
C TRP A 311 -33.98 20.79 -9.01
N VAL A 312 -33.44 19.60 -9.32
CA VAL A 312 -33.43 19.05 -10.68
C VAL A 312 -34.61 18.09 -10.80
N LYS A 313 -35.59 18.42 -11.67
CA LYS A 313 -36.65 17.50 -12.06
C LYS A 313 -36.13 16.56 -13.14
N LYS A 314 -36.30 15.25 -12.92
CA LYS A 314 -36.00 14.20 -13.90
C LYS A 314 -37.23 14.03 -14.80
N GLU A 315 -37.13 14.46 -16.06
CA GLU A 315 -38.14 14.12 -17.06
C GLU A 315 -38.08 12.62 -17.37
N HIS A 316 -39.22 11.95 -17.23
CA HIS A 316 -39.41 10.61 -17.79
C HIS A 316 -39.90 10.79 -19.22
N GLY A 317 -39.08 10.41 -20.20
CA GLY A 317 -39.49 10.32 -21.58
C GLY A 317 -40.60 9.28 -21.72
N GLY A 318 -41.84 9.75 -21.78
CA GLY A 318 -42.98 8.93 -22.18
C GLY A 318 -42.97 8.79 -23.70
N GLY A 319 -42.57 7.60 -24.16
CA GLY A 319 -42.82 7.15 -25.52
C GLY A 319 -44.33 7.12 -25.79
N GLY A 320 -44.69 7.45 -27.04
CA GLY A 320 -46.06 7.53 -27.49
C GLY A 320 -46.77 6.18 -27.57
N ASP A 321 -48.08 6.28 -27.46
CA ASP A 321 -49.11 5.45 -28.11
C ASP A 321 -50.14 6.48 -28.62
N GLY A 322 -50.63 6.48 -29.86
CA GLY A 322 -50.94 5.33 -30.69
C GLY A 322 -52.44 5.03 -30.67
N LYS A 323 -53.30 6.03 -30.99
CA LYS A 323 -54.55 5.92 -31.77
C LYS A 323 -55.31 7.24 -31.80
#